data_AF-A0A379PIU0-F1
#
_entry.id   AF-A0A379PIU0-F1
#
_cell.length_a   1.000
_cell.length_b   1.000
_cell.length_c   1.000
_cell.angle_alpha   90.00
_cell.angle_beta   90.00
_cell.angle_gamma   90.00
#
_symmetry.space_group_name_H-M   'P 1'
#
loop_
_entity.id
_entity.type
_entity.pdbx_description
1 polymer ?
#
loop_
_entity_poly.entity_id
_entity_poly.type
_entity_poly.pdbx_seq_one_letter_code
_entity_poly.pdbx_strand_id
1 'polypeptide(L)' 'MARARLHLICGNCGCNDMWGYRIESQGTDIDGELFPAVYLSCGNCHTLHDLSDTAKKLSSHSEG' A
#
# COMPACT_ATOMS: atom_id res chain seq x y z
N MET A 1 -13.32 -16.91 8.47
CA MET A 1 -12.93 -15.61 7.88
C MET A 1 -14.15 -14.95 7.27
N ALA A 2 -14.33 -13.64 7.45
CA ALA A 2 -15.43 -12.88 6.85
C ALA A 2 -15.00 -12.32 5.49
N ARG A 3 -15.88 -12.40 4.48
CA ARG A 3 -15.63 -11.89 3.12
C ARG A 3 -16.40 -10.59 2.92
N ALA A 4 -15.84 -9.49 3.42
CA ALA A 4 -16.38 -8.14 3.24
C ALA A 4 -15.82 -7.47 1.98
N ARG A 5 -16.54 -6.48 1.45
CA ARG A 5 -16.04 -5.62 0.38
C ARG A 5 -14.98 -4.67 0.96
N LEU A 6 -13.84 -4.54 0.27
CA LEU A 6 -12.80 -3.56 0.58
C LEU A 6 -12.94 -2.36 -0.35
N HIS A 7 -12.97 -1.15 0.21
CA HIS A 7 -12.95 0.09 -0.57
C HIS A 7 -11.51 0.64 -0.60
N LEU A 8 -11.01 0.95 -1.81
CA LEU A 8 -9.64 1.42 -2.04
C LEU A 8 -9.67 2.77 -2.74
N ILE A 9 -8.87 3.73 -2.24
CA ILE A 9 -8.71 5.06 -2.82
C ILE A 9 -7.21 5.36 -2.89
N CYS A 10 -6.74 5.82 -4.05
CA CYS A 10 -5.34 6.13 -4.28
C CYS A 10 -4.98 7.38 -3.48
N GLY A 11 -4.10 7.23 -2.50
CA GLY A 11 -3.64 8.35 -1.67
C GLY A 11 -2.91 9.45 -2.46
N ASN A 12 -2.45 9.16 -3.68
CA ASN A 12 -1.73 10.13 -4.51
C ASN A 12 -2.66 10.95 -5.44
N CYS A 13 -3.67 10.34 -6.07
CA CYS A 13 -4.52 11.03 -7.06
C CYS A 13 -6.03 10.95 -6.80
N GLY A 14 -6.48 10.23 -5.77
CA GLY A 14 -7.89 10.08 -5.42
C GLY A 14 -8.70 9.09 -6.29
N CYS A 15 -8.10 8.47 -7.31
CA CYS A 15 -8.74 7.41 -8.10
C CYS A 15 -9.17 6.23 -7.21
N ASN A 16 -10.35 5.67 -7.45
CA ASN A 16 -10.96 4.63 -6.62
C ASN A 16 -11.46 3.41 -7.38
N ASP A 17 -11.26 3.36 -8.70
CA ASP A 17 -11.84 2.35 -9.60
C ASP A 17 -10.81 1.67 -10.53
N MET A 18 -9.63 2.28 -10.75
CA MET A 18 -8.57 1.72 -11.59
C MET A 18 -7.45 1.10 -10.75
N TRP A 19 -7.56 -0.19 -10.48
CA TRP A 19 -6.58 -0.92 -9.64
C TRP A 19 -6.04 -2.18 -10.29
N GLY A 20 -4.72 -2.33 -10.26
CA GLY A 20 -4.02 -3.60 -10.45
C GLY A 20 -3.39 -4.08 -9.14
N TYR A 21 -3.07 -5.37 -9.04
CA TYR A 21 -2.33 -5.92 -7.92
C TYR A 21 -1.23 -6.86 -8.39
N ARG A 22 -0.18 -7.00 -7.58
CA ARG A 22 0.95 -7.90 -7.82
C ARG A 22 1.43 -8.48 -6.49
N ILE A 23 1.66 -9.78 -6.47
CA ILE A 23 2.20 -10.50 -5.31
C ILE A 23 3.59 -11.00 -5.68
N GLU A 24 4.61 -10.61 -4.92
CA GLU A 24 5.95 -11.16 -5.00
C GLU A 24 6.14 -12.18 -3.89
N SER A 25 5.88 -13.45 -4.21
CA SER A 25 5.90 -14.55 -3.22
C SER A 25 7.30 -14.87 -2.69
N GLN A 26 8.35 -14.55 -3.45
CA GLN A 26 9.74 -14.69 -3.01
C GLN A 26 10.17 -13.55 -2.08
N GLY A 27 9.39 -12.48 -2.05
CA GLY A 27 9.56 -11.37 -1.14
C GLY A 27 10.69 -10.41 -1.49
N THR A 28 10.72 -9.33 -0.72
CA THR A 28 11.79 -8.34 -0.72
C THR A 28 12.70 -8.64 0.47
N ASP A 29 14.02 -8.53 0.28
CA ASP A 29 14.96 -8.64 1.40
C ASP A 29 14.79 -7.41 2.31
N ILE A 30 14.39 -7.66 3.55
CA ILE A 30 14.34 -6.67 4.62
C ILE A 30 15.25 -7.20 5.73
N ASP A 31 16.43 -6.59 5.88
CA ASP A 31 17.42 -6.96 6.90
C ASP A 31 17.84 -8.45 6.87
N GLY A 32 17.90 -9.06 5.68
CA GLY A 32 18.29 -10.46 5.49
C GLY A 32 17.15 -11.48 5.63
N GLU A 33 15.92 -11.02 5.85
CA GLU A 33 14.72 -11.85 5.82
C GLU A 33 13.85 -11.53 4.60
N LEU A 34 13.38 -12.56 3.90
CA LEU A 34 12.54 -12.44 2.71
C LEU A 34 11.05 -12.47 3.11
N PHE A 35 10.36 -11.35 2.93
CA PHE A 35 8.93 -11.25 3.22
C PHE A 35 8.11 -11.09 1.95
N PRO A 36 7.05 -11.90 1.75
CA PRO A 36 6.15 -11.72 0.61
C PRO A 36 5.63 -10.29 0.54
N ALA A 37 5.84 -9.64 -0.62
CA ALA A 37 5.41 -8.27 -0.83
C ALA A 37 4.13 -8.23 -1.66
N VAL A 38 3.22 -7.33 -1.30
CA VAL A 38 1.96 -7.12 -2.02
C VAL A 38 1.89 -5.68 -2.45
N TYR A 39 1.75 -5.48 -3.76
CA TYR A 39 1.69 -4.18 -4.37
C TYR A 39 0.31 -3.91 -4.98
N LEU A 40 -0.16 -2.68 -4.84
CA LEU A 40 -1.31 -2.15 -5.56
C LEU A 40 -0.85 -1.08 -6.55
N SER A 41 -1.23 -1.20 -7.82
CA SER A 41 -0.96 -0.18 -8.83
C SER A 41 -2.23 0.62 -9.14
N CYS A 42 -2.13 1.95 -9.04
CA CYS A 42 -3.17 2.84 -9.51
C CYS A 42 -3.09 2.97 -11.03
N GLY A 43 -4.14 2.57 -11.74
CA GLY A 43 -4.19 2.63 -13.20
C GLY A 43 -4.28 4.05 -13.76
N ASN A 44 -4.70 5.04 -12.95
CA ASN A 44 -4.85 6.43 -13.38
C ASN A 44 -3.53 7.21 -13.32
N CYS A 45 -2.83 7.18 -12.19
CA CYS A 45 -1.58 7.94 -12.00
C CYS A 45 -0.32 7.06 -12.01
N HIS A 46 -0.47 5.75 -12.22
CA HIS A 46 0.61 4.76 -12.25
C HIS A 46 1.41 4.62 -10.95
N THR A 47 0.94 5.20 -9.84
CA THR A 47 1.58 5.02 -8.53
C THR A 47 1.50 3.55 -8.11
N LEU A 48 2.65 3.01 -7.70
CA LEU A 48 2.77 1.70 -7.10
C LEU A 48 2.82 1.87 -5.58
N HIS A 49 1.85 1.29 -4.88
CA HIS A 49 1.75 1.29 -3.43
C HIS A 49 2.21 -0.06 -2.89
N ASP A 50 3.19 -0.06 -1.99
CA ASP A 50 3.52 -1.21 -1.16
C ASP A 50 2.56 -1.26 0.03
N LEU A 51 1.85 -2.38 0.22
CA LEU A 51 0.89 -2.52 1.33
C LEU A 51 1.56 -2.59 2.71
N SER A 52 2.87 -2.85 2.77
CA SER A 52 3.63 -2.82 4.02
C SER A 52 4.08 -1.39 4.39
N ASP A 53 4.15 -0.48 3.42
CA ASP A 53 4.51 0.92 3.65
C ASP A 53 3.29 1.75 4.07
N THR A 54 2.90 1.57 5.33
CA THR A 54 1.80 2.35 5.92
C THR A 54 2.29 3.74 6.30
N ALA A 55 1.55 4.79 5.92
CA ALA A 55 1.83 6.15 6.34
C ALA A 55 1.98 6.24 7.86
N LYS A 56 3.15 6.68 8.33
CA LYS A 56 3.38 6.93 9.76
C LYS A 56 2.40 8.01 10.22
N LYS A 57 1.68 7.76 11.32
CA LYS A 57 0.94 8.83 12.00
C LYS A 57 1.97 9.91 12.38
N LEU A 58 1.89 11.07 11.73
CA LEU A 58 2.52 12.28 12.23
C LEU A 58 1.86 12.59 13.57
N SER A 59 2.52 12.26 14.68
CA SER A 59 2.12 12.78 15.99
C SER A 59 2.34 14.29 15.95
N SER A 60 1.27 15.04 15.78
CA SER A 60 1.25 16.49 15.96
C SER A 60 1.52 16.79 17.45
N HIS A 61 2.79 16.89 17.82
CA HIS A 61 3.21 17.63 19.00
C HIS A 61 3.73 18.97 18.51
N SER A 62 2.82 19.94 18.50
CA SER A 62 3.15 21.36 18.54
C SER A 62 3.79 21.63 19.90
N GLU A 63 5.11 21.73 19.94
CA GLU A 63 5.80 22.39 21.04
C GLU A 63 5.60 23.90 20.88
N GLY A 64 4.98 24.50 21.88
CA GLY A 64 4.94 25.94 22.10
C GLY A 64 5.76 26.30 23.33
#